data_AF-G9QNE1-F1
#
_entry.id   AF-G9QNE1-F1
#
_cell.length_a   1.000
_cell.length_b   1.000
_cell.length_c   1.000
_cell.angle_alpha   90.00
_cell.angle_beta   90.00
_cell.angle_gamma   90.00
#
_symmetry.space_group_name_H-M   'P 1'
#
loop_
_entity.id
_entity.type
_entity.pdbx_description
1 polymer ?
#
loop_
_entity_poly.entity_id
_entity_poly.type
_entity_poly.pdbx_seq_one_letter_code
_entity_poly.pdbx_strand_id
1 'polypeptide(L)' 'MYILQESLFSFEELQKLESKEKLPIFFSSLDLRPYAKQLRSSSPRGADGHSREGILRALIAAPLEGIDTFTALHHR' A
#
# COMPACT_ATOMS: atom_id res chain seq x y z
N MET A 1 23.28 21.73 29.64
CA MET A 1 22.29 20.66 29.84
C MET A 1 22.28 19.85 28.57
N TYR A 2 22.98 18.71 28.53
CA TYR A 2 22.95 17.82 27.39
C TYR A 2 21.82 16.82 27.65
N ILE A 3 20.84 16.78 26.74
CA ILE A 3 19.77 15.79 26.81
C ILE A 3 20.42 14.44 26.48
N LEU A 4 20.73 13.65 27.51
CA LEU A 4 21.21 12.27 27.44
C LEU A 4 20.03 11.33 27.14
N GLN A 5 19.15 11.70 26.22
CA GLN A 5 18.05 10.83 25.84
C GLN A 5 18.59 9.79 24.88
N GLU A 6 18.65 8.54 25.35
CA GLU A 6 18.87 7.41 24.47
C GLU A 6 17.84 7.44 23.35
N SER A 7 18.28 7.14 22.12
CA SER A 7 17.41 7.18 20.94
C SER A 7 16.14 6.38 21.22
N LEU A 8 14.98 7.03 21.12
CA LEU A 8 13.67 6.39 21.39
C LEU A 8 13.40 5.21 20.44
N PHE A 9 14.12 5.17 19.32
CA PHE A 9 14.00 4.14 18.30
C PHE A 9 15.38 3.67 17.87
N SER A 10 15.50 2.37 17.62
CA SER A 10 16.62 1.79 16.91
C SER A 10 16.60 2.22 15.44
N PHE A 11 17.76 2.14 14.78
CA PHE A 11 17.87 2.41 13.35
C PHE A 11 16.92 1.55 12.50
N GLU A 12 16.73 0.29 12.88
CA GLU A 12 15.79 -0.63 12.22
C GLU A 12 14.33 -0.19 12.37
N GLU A 13 13.95 0.34 13.54
CA GLU A 13 12.60 0.88 13.75
C GLU A 13 12.36 2.14 12.93
N LEU A 14 13.37 3.00 12.80
CA LEU A 14 13.31 4.17 11.93
C LEU A 14 13.14 3.78 10.46
N GLN A 15 13.89 2.77 9.98
CA GLN A 15 13.70 2.24 8.62
C GLN A 15 12.31 1.62 8.42
N LYS A 16 11.76 0.93 9.42
CA LYS A 16 10.39 0.39 9.37
C LYS A 16 9.34 1.50 9.36
N LEU A 17 9.55 2.58 10.11
CA LEU A 17 8.70 3.78 10.11
C LEU A 17 8.72 4.48 8.75
N GLU A 18 9.90 4.73 8.18
CA GLU A 18 10.02 5.27 6.81
C GLU A 18 9.34 4.35 5.80
N SER A 19 9.43 3.04 5.99
CA SER A 19 8.80 2.07 5.09
C SER A 19 7.29 2.17 5.05
N LYS A 20 6.64 2.53 6.17
CA LYS A 20 5.18 2.75 6.21
C LYS A 20 4.75 4.00 5.43
N GLU A 21 5.64 4.97 5.27
CA GLU A 21 5.38 6.18 4.48
C GLU A 21 5.70 6.03 2.99
N LYS A 22 6.36 4.94 2.59
CA LYS A 22 6.73 4.69 1.18
C LYS A 22 5.53 4.56 0.25
N LEU A 23 4.46 3.87 0.67
CA LEU A 23 3.29 3.67 -0.18
C LEU A 23 2.53 4.98 -0.48
N PRO A 24 2.22 5.84 0.51
CA PRO A 24 1.69 7.17 0.25
C PRO A 24 2.54 7.98 -0.73
N ILE A 25 3.87 8.01 -0.55
CA ILE A 25 4.79 8.72 -1.44
C ILE A 25 4.75 8.12 -2.85
N PHE A 26 4.81 6.79 -2.96
CA PHE A 26 4.75 6.08 -4.24
C PHE A 26 3.47 6.41 -5.01
N PHE A 27 2.29 6.29 -4.36
CA PHE A 27 1.01 6.61 -4.99
C PHE A 27 0.73 8.10 -5.15
N SER A 28 1.48 8.98 -4.48
CA SER A 28 1.42 10.43 -4.75
C SER A 28 2.03 10.78 -6.11
N SER A 29 3.04 10.02 -6.54
CA SER A 29 3.71 10.20 -7.83
C SER A 29 3.03 9.45 -8.98
N LEU A 30 2.21 8.44 -8.66
CA LEU A 30 1.59 7.54 -9.63
C LEU A 30 0.06 7.74 -9.66
N ASP A 31 -0.43 8.38 -10.72
CA ASP A 31 -1.88 8.54 -10.93
C ASP A 31 -2.50 7.27 -11.54
N LEU A 32 -3.33 6.58 -10.74
CA LEU A 32 -3.99 5.34 -11.14
C LEU A 32 -5.39 5.53 -11.74
N ARG A 33 -5.95 6.74 -11.66
CA ARG A 33 -7.28 7.08 -12.20
C ARG A 33 -7.46 6.76 -13.69
N PRO A 34 -6.49 7.04 -14.61
CA PRO A 34 -6.66 6.71 -16.03
C PRO A 34 -6.78 5.19 -16.26
N TYR A 35 -6.03 4.39 -15.51
CA TYR A 35 -6.06 2.93 -15.60
C TYR A 35 -7.32 2.35 -14.96
N ALA A 36 -7.76 2.92 -13.84
CA ALA A 36 -9.00 2.53 -13.16
C ALA A 36 -10.24 2.69 -14.07
N LYS A 37 -10.24 3.67 -14.98
CA LYS A 37 -11.31 3.86 -15.98
C LYS A 37 -11.30 2.81 -17.09
N GLN A 38 -10.15 2.19 -17.37
CA GLN A 38 -10.01 1.17 -18.41
C GLN A 38 -10.41 -0.22 -17.91
N LEU A 39 -10.42 -0.45 -16.59
CA LEU A 39 -10.90 -1.68 -15.98
C LEU A 39 -12.40 -1.87 -16.26
N ARG A 40 -12.71 -2.73 -17.23
CA ARG A 40 -14.08 -3.13 -17.55
C ARG A 40 -14.58 -4.14 -16.52
N SER A 41 -15.74 -3.89 -15.93
CA SER A 41 -16.46 -4.87 -15.11
C SER A 41 -17.31 -5.80 -15.99
N SER A 42 -16.72 -6.39 -17.03
CA SER A 42 -17.45 -7.30 -17.92
C SER A 42 -17.73 -8.66 -17.27
N SER A 43 -17.18 -8.91 -16.08
CA SER A 43 -17.44 -10.14 -15.35
C SER A 43 -18.77 -10.03 -14.60
N PRO A 44 -19.73 -10.94 -14.82
CA PRO A 44 -20.90 -11.08 -13.96
C PRO A 44 -20.54 -11.65 -12.57
N ARG A 45 -19.26 -11.89 -12.30
CA ARG A 45 -18.70 -12.41 -11.04
C ARG A 45 -17.70 -11.40 -10.50
N GLY A 46 -17.98 -10.86 -9.32
CA GLY A 46 -17.12 -9.90 -8.61
C GLY A 46 -17.89 -9.31 -7.43
N ALA A 47 -17.16 -8.85 -6.42
CA ALA A 47 -17.76 -8.12 -5.31
C ALA A 47 -18.13 -6.71 -5.77
N ASP A 48 -19.41 -6.35 -5.63
CA ASP A 48 -19.89 -5.00 -5.88
C ASP A 48 -19.41 -4.05 -4.77
N GLY A 49 -19.10 -2.80 -5.12
CA GLY A 49 -18.86 -1.72 -4.15
C GLY A 49 -17.40 -1.40 -3.83
N HIS A 50 -16.41 -2.15 -4.33
CA HIS A 50 -15.00 -1.78 -4.16
C HIS A 50 -14.54 -0.71 -5.17
N SER A 51 -13.77 0.26 -4.69
CA SER A 51 -13.12 1.24 -5.57
C SER A 51 -12.10 0.55 -6.49
N ARG A 52 -12.26 0.71 -7.81
CA ARG A 52 -11.33 0.18 -8.83
C ARG A 52 -9.91 0.68 -8.61
N GLU A 53 -9.77 1.94 -8.20
CA GLU A 53 -8.48 2.53 -7.86
C GLU A 53 -7.89 1.90 -6.60
N GLY A 54 -8.73 1.64 -5.59
CA GLY A 54 -8.32 0.92 -4.37
C GLY A 54 -7.81 -0.48 -4.66
N ILE A 55 -8.49 -1.21 -5.55
CA ILE A 55 -8.06 -2.54 -6.01
C ILE A 55 -6.67 -2.47 -6.67
N LEU A 56 -6.47 -1.52 -7.59
CA LEU A 56 -5.17 -1.34 -8.26
C LEU A 56 -4.06 -1.01 -7.25
N ARG A 57 -4.33 -0.10 -6.31
CA ARG A 57 -3.36 0.24 -5.25
C ARG A 57 -3.00 -0.99 -4.41
N ALA A 58 -3.98 -1.79 -4.01
CA ALA A 58 -3.74 -3.00 -3.22
C ALA A 58 -2.90 -4.02 -3.98
N LEU A 59 -3.19 -4.25 -5.28
CA LEU A 59 -2.43 -5.18 -6.12
C LEU A 59 -0.98 -4.74 -6.34
N ILE A 60 -0.74 -3.44 -6.48
CA ILE A 60 0.62 -2.88 -6.64
C ILE A 60 1.38 -2.86 -5.31
N ALA A 61 0.70 -2.58 -4.20
CA ALA A 61 1.30 -2.54 -2.87
C ALA A 61 1.65 -3.94 -2.35
N ALA A 62 0.85 -4.96 -2.66
CA ALA A 62 1.04 -6.33 -2.17
C ALA A 62 2.49 -6.85 -2.26
N PRO A 63 3.18 -6.82 -3.42
CA PRO A 63 4.56 -7.29 -3.51
C PRO A 63 5.55 -6.40 -2.75
N LEU A 64 5.30 -5.08 -2.65
CA LEU A 64 6.14 -4.16 -1.87
C LEU A 64 6.09 -4.44 -0.37
N GLU A 65 5.02 -5.10 0.06
CA GLU A 65 4.78 -5.45 1.46
C GLU A 65 4.99 -6.94 1.75
N GLY A 66 5.52 -7.69 0.78
CA GLY A 66 5.79 -9.14 0.91
C GLY A 66 4.52 -9.99 0.99
N ILE A 67 3.42 -9.53 0.38
CA ILE A 67 2.16 -10.29 0.28
C ILE A 67 2.13 -11.03 -1.04
N ASP A 68 2.29 -12.35 -0.96
CA ASP A 68 2.43 -13.20 -2.15
C ASP A 68 1.11 -13.88 -2.57
N THR A 69 0.07 -13.79 -1.75
CA THR A 69 -1.21 -14.48 -1.99
C THR A 69 -2.41 -13.55 -1.91
N PHE A 70 -3.40 -13.79 -2.77
CA PHE A 70 -4.66 -13.03 -2.77
C PHE A 70 -5.46 -13.19 -1.48
N THR A 71 -5.37 -14.36 -0.83
CA THR A 71 -6.00 -14.59 0.47
C THR A 71 -5.37 -13.72 1.56
N ALA A 72 -4.04 -13.67 1.64
CA ALA A 72 -3.35 -12.79 2.57
C ALA A 72 -3.63 -11.31 2.28
N LEU A 73 -3.74 -10.92 1.01
CA LEU A 73 -4.11 -9.56 0.61
C LEU A 73 -5.53 -9.20 1.05
N HIS A 74 -6.48 -10.13 0.96
CA HIS A 74 -7.86 -9.92 1.41
C HIS A 74 -7.98 -9.77 2.93
N HIS A 75 -7.09 -10.39 3.72
CA HIS A 75 -7.13 -10.35 5.18
C HIS A 75 -6.53 -9.07 5.80
N ARG A 76 -5.95 -8.21 4.97
CA ARG A 76 -5.28 -6.99 5.39
C ARG A 76 -6.22 -5.79 5.41
#